data_AF-A0A3N5X0T7-F1
#
_entry.id   AF-A0A3N5X0T7-F1
#
_cell.length_a   1.000
_cell.length_b   1.000
_cell.length_c   1.000
_cell.angle_alpha   90.00
_cell.angle_beta   90.00
_cell.angle_gamma   90.00
#
_symmetry.space_group_name_H-M   'P 1'
#
loop_
_entity.id
_entity.type
_entity.pdbx_description
1 polymer ?
#
loop_
_entity_poly.entity_id
_entity_poly.type
_entity_poly.pdbx_seq_one_letter_code
_entity_poly.pdbx_strand_id
1 'polypeptide(L)'
;MILGWRGSEMTKRKNPNRREFIQGTAAAAVGGFGFPYLIPASVLGKDGKPAPSSRVTLGCIGVGWQGGSNLKDFLEDTSVKVVAVCDIDADHLKEAKQMVDAKYGNDDCATYHYYEEVITRTDIDALSLGLPDHWHAIPAIAGTRSGKDIFGEKPLAQNWAEGRAMADAVKRYGRVWQTGSWQRSIANFRFGCELVLNGRIGKVHRVEVGLPAGHTD
;
A
#
# COMPACT_ATOMS: atom_id res chain seq x y z
N MET A 1 72.15 0.94 12.61
CA MET A 1 72.42 0.95 11.15
C MET A 1 71.05 1.17 10.49
N ILE A 2 70.55 2.40 10.31
CA ILE A 2 70.87 3.37 9.23
C ILE A 2 70.83 2.62 7.87
N LEU A 3 69.98 2.89 6.87
CA LEU A 3 69.14 4.03 6.46
C LEU A 3 68.24 3.53 5.28
N GLY A 4 67.14 4.24 4.99
CA GLY A 4 66.75 4.47 3.59
C GLY A 4 65.31 4.12 3.18
N TRP A 5 64.34 4.97 3.54
CA TRP A 5 63.04 4.99 2.86
C TRP A 5 63.15 5.82 1.57
N ARG A 6 63.00 5.17 0.42
CA ARG A 6 63.01 5.75 -0.94
C ARG A 6 61.55 5.99 -1.36
N GLY A 7 61.29 7.18 -1.90
CA GLY A 7 59.95 7.68 -2.21
C GLY A 7 59.15 6.80 -3.18
N SER A 8 57.83 6.75 -2.96
CA SER A 8 56.87 6.14 -3.88
C SER A 8 56.53 7.11 -5.01
N GLU A 9 56.84 6.74 -6.25
CA GLU A 9 56.30 7.37 -7.45
C GLU A 9 54.78 7.18 -7.51
N MET A 10 54.05 8.26 -7.78
CA MET A 10 52.64 8.22 -8.11
C MET A 10 52.44 7.51 -9.45
N THR A 11 51.81 6.33 -9.43
CA THR A 11 51.37 5.65 -10.65
C THR A 11 50.18 6.39 -11.27
N LYS A 12 50.38 6.96 -12.47
CA LYS A 12 49.30 7.50 -13.31
C LYS A 12 48.28 6.40 -13.60
N ARG A 13 47.04 6.55 -13.09
CA ARG A 13 45.91 5.72 -13.53
C ARG A 13 45.58 6.04 -15.00
N LYS A 14 45.66 5.04 -15.87
CA LYS A 14 45.13 5.12 -17.24
C LYS A 14 43.61 4.99 -17.17
N ASN A 15 42.89 5.96 -17.73
CA ASN A 15 41.45 5.84 -17.93
C ASN A 15 41.19 4.85 -19.07
N PRO A 16 40.34 3.83 -18.87
CA PRO A 16 40.05 2.85 -19.91
C PRO A 16 39.33 3.52 -21.08
N ASN A 17 39.69 3.11 -22.30
CA ASN A 17 39.11 3.68 -23.50
C ASN A 17 37.71 3.09 -23.73
N ARG A 18 36.77 3.85 -24.33
CA ARG A 18 35.37 3.43 -24.55
C ARG A 18 35.25 2.04 -25.21
N ARG A 19 36.23 1.65 -26.03
CA ARG A 19 36.28 0.35 -26.70
C ARG A 19 36.56 -0.81 -25.73
N GLU A 20 37.39 -0.61 -24.71
CA GLU A 20 37.67 -1.62 -23.67
C GLU A 20 36.47 -1.80 -22.74
N PHE A 21 35.72 -0.72 -22.46
CA PHE A 21 34.47 -0.79 -21.70
C PHE A 21 33.38 -1.59 -22.45
N ILE A 22 33.20 -1.33 -23.75
CA ILE A 22 32.22 -2.08 -24.57
C ILE A 22 32.64 -3.55 -24.72
N GLN A 23 33.95 -3.83 -24.87
CA GLN A 23 34.46 -5.21 -24.90
C GLN A 23 34.32 -5.94 -23.55
N GLY A 24 34.50 -5.24 -22.42
CA GLY A 24 34.24 -5.79 -21.08
C GLY A 24 32.77 -6.11 -20.84
N THR A 25 31.84 -5.35 -21.46
CA THR A 25 30.40 -5.59 -21.35
C THR A 25 29.96 -6.83 -22.14
N ALA A 26 30.64 -7.13 -23.26
CA ALA A 26 30.36 -8.33 -24.04
C ALA A 26 30.80 -9.63 -23.33
N ALA A 27 31.90 -9.59 -22.55
CA ALA A 27 32.37 -10.75 -21.80
C ALA A 27 31.48 -11.10 -20.59
N ALA A 28 30.81 -10.12 -19.98
CA ALA A 28 29.84 -10.36 -18.92
C ALA A 28 28.52 -11.00 -19.42
N ALA A 29 28.22 -10.91 -20.72
CA ALA A 29 27.04 -11.51 -21.31
C ALA A 29 27.18 -13.03 -21.57
N VAL A 30 28.39 -13.58 -21.56
CA VAL A 30 28.64 -15.00 -21.91
C VAL A 30 28.68 -15.92 -20.67
N GLY A 31 28.80 -15.37 -19.46
CA GLY A 31 28.85 -16.14 -18.21
C GLY A 31 27.49 -16.53 -17.60
N GLY A 32 26.37 -16.16 -18.22
CA GLY A 32 25.01 -16.37 -17.69
C GLY A 32 24.17 -17.45 -18.41
N PHE A 33 24.76 -18.25 -19.29
CA PHE A 33 24.05 -19.31 -20.01
C PHE A 33 24.08 -20.63 -19.20
N GLY A 34 23.15 -20.78 -18.26
CA GLY A 34 23.04 -22.01 -17.47
C GLY A 34 21.66 -22.36 -16.91
N PHE A 35 20.67 -21.47 -17.03
CA PHE A 35 19.28 -21.80 -16.70
C PHE A 35 18.37 -21.07 -17.68
N PRO A 36 17.42 -21.73 -18.36
CA PRO A 36 16.37 -21.00 -19.05
C PRO A 36 15.54 -20.31 -17.97
N TYR A 37 15.81 -19.02 -17.73
CA TYR A 37 14.91 -18.16 -17.00
C TYR A 37 13.67 -17.97 -17.88
N LEU A 38 12.79 -18.97 -17.89
CA LEU A 38 11.40 -18.81 -18.29
C LEU A 38 10.76 -17.89 -17.25
N ILE A 39 11.04 -16.59 -17.35
CA ILE A 39 10.35 -15.57 -16.57
C ILE A 39 8.96 -15.45 -17.21
N PRO A 40 7.88 -15.89 -16.54
CA PRO A 40 6.54 -15.76 -17.08
C PRO A 40 6.27 -14.30 -17.43
N ALA A 41 5.62 -14.04 -18.56
CA ALA A 41 5.32 -12.66 -18.98
C ALA A 41 4.50 -11.87 -17.94
N SER A 42 3.79 -12.57 -17.05
CA SER A 42 3.11 -11.99 -15.88
C SER A 42 4.08 -11.32 -14.90
N VAL A 43 5.33 -11.77 -14.80
CA VAL A 43 6.36 -11.22 -13.90
C VAL A 43 6.89 -9.87 -14.38
N LEU A 44 6.80 -9.57 -15.68
CA LEU A 44 7.26 -8.30 -16.25
C LEU A 44 6.14 -7.26 -16.42
N GLY A 45 4.90 -7.59 -16.04
CA GLY A 45 3.74 -6.72 -16.25
C GLY A 45 3.38 -6.60 -17.73
N LYS A 46 2.55 -7.51 -18.23
CA LYS A 46 1.99 -7.47 -19.59
C LYS A 46 0.49 -7.18 -19.51
N ASP A 47 -0.06 -6.56 -20.56
CA ASP A 47 -1.50 -6.27 -20.73
C ASP A 47 -2.11 -5.32 -19.68
N GLY A 48 -1.35 -4.30 -19.27
CA GLY A 48 -1.82 -3.25 -18.35
C GLY A 48 -1.91 -3.66 -16.88
N LYS A 49 -1.55 -4.90 -16.54
CA LYS A 49 -1.48 -5.39 -15.17
C LYS A 49 -0.06 -5.18 -14.61
N PRO A 50 0.10 -4.54 -13.45
CA PRO A 50 1.42 -4.38 -12.85
C PRO A 50 2.02 -5.75 -12.52
N ALA A 51 3.35 -5.83 -12.66
CA ALA A 51 4.12 -6.98 -12.22
C ALA A 51 3.76 -7.32 -10.76
N PRO A 52 3.71 -8.61 -10.37
CA PRO A 52 3.43 -9.02 -9.00
C PRO A 52 4.28 -8.28 -7.95
N SER A 53 5.56 -8.03 -8.25
CA SER A 53 6.48 -7.28 -7.37
C SER A 53 6.17 -5.78 -7.24
N SER A 54 5.27 -5.25 -8.07
CA SER A 54 4.85 -3.85 -8.05
C SER A 54 3.48 -3.64 -7.42
N ARG A 55 2.85 -4.71 -6.90
CA ARG A 55 1.55 -4.63 -6.24
C ARG A 55 1.73 -4.37 -4.75
N VAL A 56 0.81 -3.60 -4.18
CA VAL A 56 0.67 -3.46 -2.73
C VAL A 56 -0.04 -4.70 -2.20
N THR A 57 0.61 -5.41 -1.29
CA THR A 57 0.02 -6.56 -0.59
C THR A 57 -0.81 -6.07 0.58
N LEU A 58 -2.10 -6.40 0.60
CA LEU A 58 -3.09 -5.82 1.51
C LEU A 58 -3.68 -6.88 2.45
N GLY A 59 -3.74 -6.53 3.73
CA GLY A 59 -4.57 -7.21 4.73
C GLY A 59 -5.81 -6.38 5.05
N CYS A 60 -6.99 -7.00 5.06
CA CYS A 60 -8.24 -6.32 5.38
C CYS A 60 -8.71 -6.73 6.79
N ILE A 61 -8.90 -5.75 7.68
CA ILE A 61 -9.34 -5.94 9.06
C ILE A 61 -10.69 -5.23 9.25
N GLY A 62 -11.71 -5.98 9.64
CA GLY A 62 -13.11 -5.56 9.57
C GLY A 62 -13.60 -5.66 8.14
N VAL A 63 -14.31 -6.75 7.83
CA VAL A 63 -14.80 -7.10 6.47
C VAL A 63 -16.32 -7.31 6.42
N GLY A 64 -17.03 -6.81 7.43
CA GLY A 64 -18.49 -6.65 7.42
C GLY A 64 -18.98 -5.61 6.38
N TRP A 65 -20.02 -4.83 6.67
CA TRP A 65 -20.70 -3.98 5.68
C TRP A 65 -19.78 -3.06 4.84
N GLN A 66 -19.24 -1.98 5.43
CA GLN A 66 -18.40 -1.04 4.69
C GLN A 66 -17.03 -1.64 4.36
N GLY A 67 -16.45 -2.43 5.28
CA GLY A 67 -15.18 -3.13 5.06
C GLY A 67 -15.22 -4.10 3.87
N GLY A 68 -16.34 -4.81 3.71
CA GLY A 68 -16.62 -5.70 2.59
C GLY A 68 -16.87 -4.94 1.28
N SER A 69 -17.45 -3.74 1.32
CA SER A 69 -17.50 -2.85 0.16
C SER A 69 -16.10 -2.42 -0.27
N ASN A 70 -15.27 -2.01 0.68
CA ASN A 70 -13.87 -1.64 0.41
C ASN A 70 -13.09 -2.82 -0.15
N LEU A 71 -13.29 -4.03 0.39
CA LEU A 71 -12.70 -5.27 -0.13
C LEU A 71 -13.05 -5.48 -1.60
N LYS A 72 -14.32 -5.33 -1.99
CA LYS A 72 -14.75 -5.43 -3.40
C LYS A 72 -14.00 -4.45 -4.28
N ASP A 73 -13.90 -3.19 -3.86
CA ASP A 73 -13.21 -2.15 -4.63
C ASP A 73 -11.71 -2.45 -4.77
N PHE A 74 -11.04 -2.90 -3.69
CA PHE A 74 -9.63 -3.30 -3.75
C PHE A 74 -9.39 -4.54 -4.61
N LEU A 75 -10.35 -5.47 -4.68
CA LEU A 75 -10.24 -6.64 -5.56
C LEU A 75 -10.29 -6.25 -7.05
N GLU A 76 -10.95 -5.15 -7.40
CA GLU A 76 -10.95 -4.62 -8.77
C GLU A 76 -9.67 -3.84 -9.13
N ASP A 77 -8.89 -3.41 -8.14
CA ASP A 77 -7.63 -2.71 -8.37
C ASP A 77 -6.47 -3.69 -8.64
N THR A 78 -6.01 -3.73 -9.89
CA THR A 78 -4.90 -4.59 -10.30
C THR A 78 -3.55 -4.24 -9.66
N SER A 79 -3.42 -3.06 -9.05
CA SER A 79 -2.24 -2.64 -8.28
C SER A 79 -2.22 -3.16 -6.84
N VAL A 80 -3.29 -3.84 -6.41
CA VAL A 80 -3.44 -4.40 -5.07
C VAL A 80 -3.54 -5.93 -5.13
N LYS A 81 -3.01 -6.61 -4.12
CA LYS A 81 -3.21 -8.05 -3.89
C LYS A 81 -3.65 -8.26 -2.44
N VAL A 82 -4.90 -8.68 -2.25
CA VAL A 82 -5.41 -9.08 -0.93
C VAL A 82 -4.90 -10.48 -0.59
N VAL A 83 -4.31 -10.65 0.60
CA VAL A 83 -3.74 -11.95 1.04
C VAL A 83 -4.26 -12.42 2.40
N ALA A 84 -4.94 -11.53 3.12
CA ALA A 84 -5.49 -11.80 4.43
C ALA A 84 -6.78 -11.02 4.65
N VAL A 85 -7.77 -11.69 5.22
CA VAL A 85 -8.99 -11.06 5.76
C VAL A 85 -9.12 -11.36 7.24
N CYS A 86 -9.64 -10.40 8.01
CA CYS A 86 -9.80 -10.51 9.46
C CYS A 86 -11.14 -9.94 9.90
N ASP A 87 -11.90 -10.73 10.65
CA ASP A 87 -13.14 -10.31 11.32
C ASP A 87 -13.39 -11.18 12.55
N ILE A 88 -14.08 -10.64 13.55
CA ILE A 88 -14.52 -11.43 14.70
C ILE A 88 -15.71 -12.31 14.32
N ASP A 89 -16.52 -11.86 13.35
CA ASP A 89 -17.67 -12.59 12.84
C ASP A 89 -17.24 -13.63 11.81
N ALA A 90 -17.59 -14.89 12.06
CA ALA A 90 -17.20 -16.02 11.21
C ALA A 90 -17.89 -16.01 9.84
N ASP A 91 -19.10 -15.47 9.75
CA ASP A 91 -19.85 -15.38 8.50
C ASP A 91 -19.26 -14.28 7.61
N HIS A 92 -18.95 -13.10 8.18
CA HIS A 92 -18.21 -12.05 7.45
C HIS A 92 -16.86 -12.56 6.91
N LEU A 93 -16.09 -13.28 7.74
CA LEU A 93 -14.82 -13.86 7.32
C LEU A 93 -14.98 -14.84 6.15
N LYS A 94 -15.97 -15.73 6.25
CA LYS A 94 -16.25 -16.73 5.23
C LYS A 94 -16.63 -16.08 3.91
N GLU A 95 -17.53 -15.10 3.94
CA GLU A 95 -17.93 -14.34 2.75
C GLU A 95 -16.75 -13.59 2.12
N ALA A 96 -15.94 -12.94 2.94
CA ALA A 96 -14.75 -12.22 2.48
C ALA A 96 -13.72 -13.15 1.84
N LYS A 97 -13.40 -14.29 2.46
CA LYS A 97 -12.50 -15.29 1.86
C LYS A 97 -13.05 -15.80 0.53
N GLN A 98 -14.32 -16.18 0.49
CA GLN A 98 -14.96 -16.65 -0.75
C GLN A 98 -14.84 -15.63 -1.88
N MET A 99 -15.01 -14.34 -1.59
CA MET A 99 -14.89 -13.26 -2.57
C MET A 99 -13.46 -13.13 -3.10
N VAL A 100 -12.45 -13.16 -2.23
CA VAL A 100 -11.04 -13.07 -2.59
C VAL A 100 -10.62 -14.30 -3.43
N ASP A 101 -10.94 -15.49 -2.94
CA ASP A 101 -10.63 -16.77 -3.57
C ASP A 101 -11.29 -16.89 -4.94
N ALA A 102 -12.56 -16.49 -5.07
CA ALA A 102 -13.26 -16.45 -6.36
C ALA A 102 -12.63 -15.45 -7.33
N LYS A 103 -12.21 -14.26 -6.86
CA LYS A 103 -11.54 -13.26 -7.71
C LYS A 103 -10.22 -13.78 -8.26
N TYR A 104 -9.46 -14.53 -7.45
CA TYR A 104 -8.15 -15.01 -7.80
C TYR A 104 -8.12 -16.43 -8.40
N GLY A 105 -9.23 -17.17 -8.29
CA GLY A 105 -9.34 -18.55 -8.76
C GLY A 105 -8.48 -19.53 -7.96
N ASN A 106 -8.29 -19.28 -6.65
CA ASN A 106 -7.49 -20.12 -5.75
C ASN A 106 -8.04 -20.10 -4.31
N ASP A 107 -7.31 -20.69 -3.35
CA ASP A 107 -7.66 -20.84 -1.93
C ASP A 107 -6.65 -20.08 -1.02
N ASP A 108 -5.84 -19.19 -1.58
CA ASP A 108 -4.65 -18.70 -0.87
C ASP A 108 -4.98 -17.61 0.17
N CYS A 109 -6.21 -17.07 0.19
CA CYS A 109 -6.57 -16.04 1.17
C CYS A 109 -6.62 -16.63 2.58
N ALA A 110 -5.77 -16.12 3.47
CA ALA A 110 -5.79 -16.50 4.88
C ALA A 110 -6.89 -15.73 5.64
N THR A 111 -7.51 -16.39 6.61
CA THR A 111 -8.50 -15.79 7.51
C THR A 111 -7.97 -15.71 8.93
N TYR A 112 -8.25 -14.62 9.63
CA TYR A 112 -7.86 -14.41 11.02
C TYR A 112 -9.04 -13.87 11.84
N HIS A 113 -9.13 -14.27 13.11
CA HIS A 113 -10.06 -13.63 14.05
C HIS A 113 -9.39 -12.52 14.86
N TYR A 114 -8.05 -12.53 14.96
CA TYR A 114 -7.28 -11.57 15.72
C TYR A 114 -6.43 -10.71 14.78
N TYR A 115 -6.62 -9.40 14.85
CA TYR A 115 -5.98 -8.46 13.93
C TYR A 115 -4.46 -8.41 14.14
N GLU A 116 -3.97 -8.73 15.34
CA GLU A 116 -2.55 -8.83 15.66
C GLU A 116 -1.82 -9.84 14.77
N GLU A 117 -2.49 -10.93 14.40
CA GLU A 117 -1.94 -11.95 13.49
C GLU A 117 -1.72 -11.39 12.08
N VAL A 118 -2.61 -10.52 11.61
CA VAL A 118 -2.46 -9.83 10.31
C VAL A 118 -1.34 -8.79 10.39
N ILE A 119 -1.27 -8.02 11.47
CA ILE A 119 -0.26 -6.95 11.62
C ILE A 119 1.17 -7.51 11.65
N THR A 120 1.36 -8.69 12.23
CA THR A 120 2.68 -9.33 12.37
C THR A 120 3.20 -9.98 11.09
N ARG A 121 2.36 -10.16 10.07
CA ARG A 121 2.76 -10.70 8.78
C ARG A 121 3.71 -9.76 8.06
N THR A 122 4.90 -10.24 7.70
CA THR A 122 5.92 -9.45 7.02
C THR A 122 5.68 -9.29 5.53
N ASP A 123 4.82 -10.11 4.94
CA ASP A 123 4.46 -10.07 3.51
C ASP A 123 3.36 -9.05 3.19
N ILE A 124 2.74 -8.43 4.20
CA ILE A 124 1.70 -7.39 4.02
C ILE A 124 2.35 -6.02 4.01
N ASP A 125 2.05 -5.20 3.00
CA ASP A 125 2.56 -3.83 2.87
C ASP A 125 1.62 -2.81 3.55
N ALA A 126 0.32 -3.02 3.41
CA ALA A 126 -0.71 -2.09 3.89
C ALA A 126 -1.90 -2.81 4.52
N LEU A 127 -2.68 -2.05 5.31
CA LEU A 127 -3.92 -2.50 5.93
C LEU A 127 -5.12 -1.69 5.45
N SER A 128 -6.25 -2.35 5.23
CA SER A 128 -7.56 -1.73 5.09
C SER A 128 -8.35 -1.94 6.37
N LEU A 129 -8.73 -0.87 7.07
CA LEU A 129 -9.48 -0.90 8.33
C LEU A 129 -10.95 -0.49 8.09
N GLY A 130 -11.85 -1.47 8.16
CA GLY A 130 -13.30 -1.31 8.09
C GLY A 130 -13.98 -1.68 9.41
N LEU A 131 -13.56 -1.04 10.49
CA LEU A 131 -13.91 -1.39 11.87
C LEU A 131 -14.98 -0.43 12.44
N PRO A 132 -15.60 -0.75 13.59
CA PRO A 132 -16.36 0.23 14.35
C PRO A 132 -15.48 1.40 14.83
N ASP A 133 -16.06 2.59 14.95
CA ASP A 133 -15.35 3.85 15.24
C ASP A 133 -14.41 3.78 16.46
N HIS A 134 -14.87 3.11 17.52
CA HIS A 134 -14.16 2.94 18.80
C HIS A 134 -12.95 1.99 18.71
N TRP A 135 -12.79 1.28 17.60
CA TRP A 135 -11.66 0.40 17.35
C TRP A 135 -10.63 0.99 16.42
N HIS A 136 -10.87 2.09 15.71
CA HIS A 136 -9.95 2.57 14.65
C HIS A 136 -8.52 2.80 15.13
N ALA A 137 -8.34 3.44 16.29
CA ALA A 137 -7.03 3.89 16.75
C ALA A 137 -6.07 2.76 17.11
N ILE A 138 -6.58 1.66 17.69
CA ILE A 138 -5.77 0.56 18.21
C ILE A 138 -5.00 -0.17 17.09
N PRO A 139 -5.65 -0.79 16.08
CA PRO A 139 -4.98 -1.45 14.97
C PRO A 139 -4.28 -0.44 14.05
N ALA A 140 -4.75 0.80 13.96
CA ALA A 140 -4.04 1.84 13.20
C ALA A 140 -2.65 2.13 13.77
N ILE A 141 -2.56 2.36 15.08
CA ILE A 141 -1.28 2.65 15.75
C ILE A 141 -0.40 1.40 15.77
N ALA A 142 -0.97 0.21 16.01
CA ALA A 142 -0.22 -1.04 15.97
C ALA A 142 0.31 -1.36 14.57
N GLY A 143 -0.50 -1.16 13.54
CA GLY A 143 -0.14 -1.39 12.14
C GLY A 143 0.96 -0.44 11.67
N THR A 144 0.79 0.86 11.92
CA THR A 144 1.80 1.86 11.56
C THR A 144 3.13 1.62 12.27
N ARG A 145 3.09 1.25 13.55
CA ARG A 145 4.28 0.84 14.32
C ARG A 145 4.96 -0.39 13.71
N SER A 146 4.20 -1.29 13.11
CA SER A 146 4.69 -2.52 12.47
C SER A 146 5.09 -2.31 11.01
N GLY A 147 5.21 -1.05 10.56
CA GLY A 147 5.68 -0.70 9.24
C GLY A 147 4.60 -0.66 8.16
N LYS A 148 3.32 -0.86 8.50
CA LYS A 148 2.22 -0.90 7.53
C LYS A 148 1.73 0.49 7.17
N ASP A 149 1.45 0.72 5.90
CA ASP A 149 0.62 1.84 5.46
C ASP A 149 -0.86 1.50 5.69
N ILE A 150 -1.71 2.51 5.83
CA ILE A 150 -3.10 2.27 6.22
C ILE A 150 -4.09 3.07 5.37
N PHE A 151 -5.08 2.35 4.86
CA PHE A 151 -6.38 2.89 4.48
C PHE A 151 -7.37 2.61 5.63
N GLY A 152 -8.06 3.63 6.14
CA GLY A 152 -9.00 3.46 7.25
C GLY A 152 -10.31 4.21 7.04
N GLU A 153 -11.43 3.59 7.38
CA GLU A 153 -12.75 4.16 7.21
C GLU A 153 -12.98 5.46 8.00
N LYS A 154 -13.99 6.21 7.56
CA LYS A 154 -14.52 7.34 8.32
C LYS A 154 -15.54 6.85 9.38
N PRO A 155 -15.64 7.53 10.53
CA PRO A 155 -14.83 8.67 10.99
C PRO A 155 -13.39 8.25 11.34
N LEU A 156 -12.44 9.19 11.29
CA LEU A 156 -11.01 8.90 11.52
C LEU A 156 -10.75 8.16 12.85
N ALA A 157 -11.42 8.59 13.92
CA ALA A 157 -11.30 8.07 15.28
C ALA A 157 -12.58 8.42 16.06
N GLN A 158 -12.80 7.76 17.21
CA GLN A 158 -13.95 8.05 18.06
C GLN A 158 -13.81 9.40 18.79
N ASN A 159 -12.57 9.78 19.16
CA ASN A 159 -12.31 11.03 19.86
C ASN A 159 -11.02 11.72 19.39
N TRP A 160 -10.84 12.96 19.84
CA TRP A 160 -9.71 13.80 19.44
C TRP A 160 -8.36 13.25 19.91
N ALA A 161 -8.31 12.61 21.09
CA ALA A 161 -7.07 12.11 21.67
C ALA A 161 -6.55 10.91 20.87
N GLU A 162 -7.45 10.01 20.48
CA GLU A 162 -7.19 8.91 19.54
C GLU A 162 -6.71 9.43 18.18
N GLY A 163 -7.44 10.38 17.58
CA GLY A 163 -7.04 10.96 16.29
C GLY A 163 -5.67 11.62 16.34
N ARG A 164 -5.33 12.30 17.45
CA ARG A 164 -3.98 12.85 17.67
C ARG A 164 -2.94 11.74 17.78
N ALA A 165 -3.22 10.69 18.55
CA ALA A 165 -2.31 9.57 18.71
C ALA A 165 -2.03 8.84 17.38
N MET A 166 -3.06 8.67 16.53
CA MET A 166 -2.91 8.12 15.19
C MET A 166 -2.02 9.01 14.31
N ALA A 167 -2.28 10.32 14.27
CA ALA A 167 -1.47 11.26 13.49
C ALA A 167 0.00 11.28 13.94
N ASP A 168 0.24 11.24 15.25
CA ASP A 168 1.58 11.20 15.83
C ASP A 168 2.30 9.87 15.52
N ALA A 169 1.58 8.74 15.52
CA ALA A 169 2.12 7.44 15.14
C ALA A 169 2.52 7.40 13.65
N VAL A 170 1.63 7.83 12.76
CA VAL A 170 1.88 7.93 11.31
C VAL A 170 3.14 8.76 11.04
N LYS A 171 3.26 9.92 11.70
CA LYS A 171 4.43 10.79 11.59
C LYS A 171 5.69 10.14 12.17
N ARG A 172 5.59 9.52 13.36
CA ARG A 172 6.72 8.90 14.05
C ARG A 172 7.32 7.74 13.25
N TYR A 173 6.49 6.90 12.66
CA TYR A 173 6.91 5.71 11.92
C TYR A 173 7.03 5.95 10.40
N GLY A 174 6.79 7.18 9.94
CA GLY A 174 6.93 7.57 8.54
C GLY A 174 6.08 6.69 7.62
N ARG A 175 4.81 6.47 8.00
CA ARG A 175 3.85 5.66 7.24
C ARG A 175 2.87 6.55 6.48
N VAL A 176 2.16 5.98 5.53
CA VAL A 176 1.05 6.62 4.82
C VAL A 176 -0.26 6.27 5.51
N TRP A 177 -1.11 7.29 5.71
CA TRP A 177 -2.49 7.11 6.12
C TRP A 177 -3.43 7.76 5.10
N GLN A 178 -4.47 7.04 4.69
CA GLN A 178 -5.55 7.54 3.86
C GLN A 178 -6.90 7.24 4.51
N THR A 179 -7.71 8.28 4.77
CA THR A 179 -9.08 8.10 5.28
C THR A 179 -10.03 7.77 4.13
N GLY A 180 -10.96 6.84 4.35
CA GLY A 180 -12.04 6.39 3.45
C GLY A 180 -13.11 7.43 3.13
N SER A 181 -12.72 8.70 2.96
CA SER A 181 -13.59 9.78 2.51
C SER A 181 -13.81 9.71 0.99
N TRP A 182 -14.36 8.59 0.51
CA TRP A 182 -14.46 8.23 -0.91
C TRP A 182 -15.17 9.30 -1.77
N GLN A 183 -16.12 10.04 -1.22
CA GLN A 183 -16.79 11.14 -1.92
C GLN A 183 -15.80 12.17 -2.46
N ARG A 184 -14.65 12.38 -1.81
CA ARG A 184 -13.60 13.31 -2.28
C ARG A 184 -12.97 12.89 -3.62
N SER A 185 -13.12 11.62 -4.00
CA SER A 185 -12.55 11.04 -5.23
C SER A 185 -13.56 10.88 -6.35
N ILE A 186 -14.86 11.05 -6.10
CA ILE A 186 -15.90 10.89 -7.14
C ILE A 186 -15.95 12.12 -8.05
N ALA A 187 -16.20 11.86 -9.34
CA ALA A 187 -16.20 12.85 -10.42
C ALA A 187 -17.03 14.11 -10.13
N ASN A 188 -18.24 14.00 -9.59
CA ASN A 188 -19.10 15.16 -9.33
C ASN A 188 -18.56 16.05 -8.20
N PHE A 189 -18.04 15.47 -7.12
CA PHE A 189 -17.40 16.22 -6.04
C PHE A 189 -16.10 16.89 -6.51
N ARG A 190 -15.27 16.15 -7.27
CA ARG A 190 -14.05 16.70 -7.88
C ARG A 190 -14.38 17.87 -8.80
N PHE A 191 -15.38 17.71 -9.67
CA PHE A 191 -15.83 18.77 -10.57
C PHE A 191 -16.32 20.00 -9.79
N GLY A 192 -17.09 19.79 -8.71
CA GLY A 192 -17.49 20.87 -7.81
C GLY A 192 -16.27 21.61 -7.24
N CYS A 193 -15.27 20.90 -6.72
CA CYS A 193 -14.03 21.50 -6.25
C CYS A 193 -13.30 22.29 -7.34
N GLU A 194 -13.20 21.75 -8.56
CA GLU A 194 -12.56 22.44 -9.68
C GLU A 194 -13.27 23.76 -10.04
N LEU A 195 -14.60 23.78 -10.04
CA LEU A 195 -15.34 25.02 -10.28
C LEU A 195 -15.02 26.09 -9.23
N VAL A 196 -14.92 25.71 -7.95
CA VAL A 196 -14.57 26.63 -6.87
C VAL A 196 -13.11 27.11 -6.99
N LEU A 197 -12.16 26.19 -7.13
CA LEU A 197 -10.73 26.50 -7.16
C LEU A 197 -10.35 27.37 -8.37
N ASN A 198 -11.03 27.20 -9.51
CA ASN A 198 -10.81 28.01 -10.71
C ASN A 198 -11.66 29.31 -10.72
N GLY A 199 -12.28 29.68 -9.60
CA GLY A 199 -13.03 30.93 -9.46
C GLY A 199 -14.32 31.01 -10.29
N ARG A 200 -14.82 29.88 -10.80
CA ARG A 200 -15.97 29.84 -11.73
C ARG A 200 -17.28 30.30 -11.10
N ILE A 201 -17.37 30.27 -9.76
CA ILE A 201 -18.55 30.69 -9.00
C ILE A 201 -18.39 32.08 -8.34
N GLY A 202 -17.28 32.79 -8.61
CA GLY A 202 -16.97 34.05 -7.94
C GLY A 202 -16.59 33.88 -6.47
N LYS A 203 -16.84 34.91 -5.65
CA LYS A 203 -16.53 34.89 -4.22
C LYS A 203 -17.53 33.98 -3.48
N VAL A 204 -17.02 33.00 -2.74
CA VAL A 204 -17.86 32.15 -1.87
C VAL A 204 -18.36 32.97 -0.69
N HIS A 205 -19.69 33.00 -0.50
CA HIS A 205 -20.34 33.71 0.61
C HIS A 205 -20.99 32.77 1.63
N ARG A 206 -21.39 31.56 1.22
CA ARG A 206 -22.10 30.58 2.05
C ARG A 206 -21.79 29.17 1.57
N VAL A 207 -21.65 28.25 2.52
CA VAL A 207 -21.52 26.80 2.28
C VAL A 207 -22.59 26.12 3.12
N GLU A 208 -23.37 25.25 2.49
CA GLU A 208 -24.34 24.39 3.17
C GLU A 208 -23.88 22.94 3.06
N VAL A 209 -23.91 22.21 4.17
CA VAL A 209 -23.50 20.81 4.23
C VAL A 209 -24.66 20.02 4.83
N GLY A 210 -25.13 19.01 4.08
CA GLY A 210 -26.13 18.06 4.54
C GLY A 210 -25.50 16.70 4.75
N LEU A 211 -25.84 16.06 5.86
CA LEU A 211 -25.60 14.63 6.07
C LEU A 211 -26.93 13.91 5.91
N PRO A 212 -26.99 12.79 5.16
CA PRO A 212 -28.19 11.97 5.12
C PRO A 212 -28.55 11.53 6.55
N ALA A 213 -29.83 11.31 6.83
CA ALA A 213 -30.25 10.69 8.08
C ALA A 213 -29.46 9.39 8.23
N GLY A 214 -28.76 9.23 9.37
CA GLY A 214 -27.88 8.09 9.59
C GLY A 214 -28.61 6.76 9.40
N HIS A 215 -27.89 5.76 8.91
CA HIS A 215 -28.36 4.38 9.02
C HIS A 215 -28.15 3.93 10.47
N THR A 216 -29.11 3.21 11.03
CA THR A 216 -28.88 2.46 12.27
C THR A 216 -28.11 1.21 11.91
N ASP A 217 -26.91 1.10 12.46
CA ASP A 217 -26.10 -0.12 12.41
C ASP A 217 -26.84 -1.29 13.10
#